data_AF-F9GFL8-F1
#
_entry.id   AF-F9GFL8-F1
#
_cell.length_a   1.000
_cell.length_b   1.000
_cell.length_c   1.000
_cell.angle_alpha   90.00
_cell.angle_beta   90.00
_cell.angle_gamma   90.00
#
_symmetry.space_group_name_H-M   'P 1'
#
loop_
_entity.id
_entity.type
_entity.pdbx_description
1 polymer ?
#
loop_
_entity_poly.entity_id
_entity_poly.type
_entity_poly.pdbx_seq_one_letter_code
_entity_poly.pdbx_strand_id
1 'polypeptide(L)'
;MDYEFVHASKCNEILDNGKLPLSATNSMNYVASCLDEPTSWVAQNYELYNINEPTCKRGVDEKCHLNLAVSNQPECPSGLGSGSSLNLKVENIIYGSGKSVVAP
;
A
#
# COMPACT_ATOMS: atom_id res chain seq x y z
N MET A 1 0.08 -9.62 27.46
CA MET A 1 -0.47 -9.60 26.08
C MET A 1 0.52 -10.42 25.28
N ASP A 2 0.13 -11.64 24.94
CA ASP A 2 1.01 -12.56 24.25
C ASP A 2 0.79 -12.34 22.75
N TYR A 3 1.86 -12.05 22.03
CA TYR A 3 1.84 -11.91 20.58
C TYR A 3 2.94 -12.79 19.98
N GLU A 4 2.74 -13.22 18.76
CA GLU A 4 3.73 -13.96 17.98
C GLU A 4 3.94 -13.29 16.62
N PHE A 5 5.15 -13.41 16.09
CA PHE A 5 5.43 -13.01 14.72
C PHE A 5 5.03 -14.14 13.80
N VAL A 6 4.01 -13.90 12.97
CA VAL A 6 3.57 -14.84 11.95
C VAL A 6 4.01 -14.40 10.55
N HIS A 7 4.03 -15.34 9.62
CA HIS A 7 4.29 -15.03 8.22
C HIS A 7 3.20 -14.09 7.64
N ALA A 8 3.59 -13.13 6.80
CA ALA A 8 2.69 -12.10 6.26
C ALA A 8 1.48 -12.68 5.49
N SER A 9 1.59 -13.87 4.92
CA SER A 9 0.46 -14.56 4.27
C SER A 9 -0.71 -14.87 5.22
N LYS A 10 -0.50 -14.82 6.55
CA LYS A 10 -1.60 -14.92 7.52
C LYS A 10 -2.52 -13.69 7.51
N CYS A 11 -2.09 -12.59 6.91
CA CYS A 11 -2.88 -11.38 6.72
C CYS A 11 -3.72 -11.40 5.43
N ASN A 12 -3.68 -12.45 4.61
CA ASN A 12 -4.37 -12.47 3.30
C ASN A 12 -5.87 -12.17 3.40
N GLU A 13 -6.53 -12.53 4.50
CA GLU A 13 -7.96 -12.29 4.72
C GLU A 13 -8.32 -10.81 4.93
N ILE A 14 -7.34 -9.96 5.29
CA ILE A 14 -7.51 -8.52 5.49
C ILE A 14 -6.86 -7.67 4.38
N LEU A 15 -6.21 -8.30 3.40
CA LEU A 15 -5.54 -7.64 2.29
C LEU A 15 -6.35 -7.76 1.01
N ASP A 16 -6.40 -6.69 0.22
CA ASP A 16 -7.05 -6.74 -1.10
C ASP A 16 -6.25 -7.66 -2.04
N ASN A 17 -6.94 -8.65 -2.60
CA ASN A 17 -6.34 -9.69 -3.45
C ASN A 17 -5.11 -10.40 -2.84
N GLY A 18 -4.97 -10.39 -1.50
CA GLY A 18 -3.83 -10.97 -0.81
C GLY A 18 -2.49 -10.24 -1.03
N LYS A 19 -2.51 -9.01 -1.57
CA LYS A 19 -1.31 -8.20 -1.83
C LYS A 19 -1.20 -7.05 -0.85
N LEU A 20 0.02 -6.66 -0.50
CA LEU A 20 0.29 -5.50 0.33
C LEU A 20 0.10 -4.21 -0.49
N PRO A 21 -0.92 -3.37 -0.17
CA PRO A 21 -1.08 -2.09 -0.82
C PRO A 21 -0.01 -1.12 -0.32
N LEU A 22 0.67 -0.46 -1.25
CA LEU A 22 1.73 0.51 -1.00
C LEU A 22 1.47 1.79 -1.79
N SER A 23 1.90 2.93 -1.24
CA SER A 23 1.74 4.22 -1.91
C SER A 23 2.81 4.37 -2.98
N ALA A 24 2.40 4.53 -4.23
CA ALA A 24 3.33 4.71 -5.37
C ALA A 24 4.25 5.92 -5.18
N THR A 25 3.79 6.97 -4.50
CA THR A 25 4.55 8.19 -4.26
C THR A 25 5.51 8.11 -3.08
N ASN A 26 5.28 7.19 -2.13
CA ASN A 26 5.98 7.22 -0.83
C ASN A 26 6.68 5.90 -0.43
N SER A 27 6.44 4.79 -1.12
CA SER A 27 6.92 3.46 -0.69
C SER A 27 8.16 2.95 -1.44
N MET A 28 8.76 3.74 -2.33
CA MET A 28 9.75 3.25 -3.30
C MET A 28 11.03 2.68 -2.69
N ASN A 29 11.56 3.28 -1.62
CA ASN A 29 12.73 2.74 -0.95
C ASN A 29 12.45 1.36 -0.34
N TYR A 30 11.29 1.20 0.29
CA TYR A 30 10.88 -0.08 0.87
C TYR A 30 10.71 -1.16 -0.21
N VAL A 31 9.99 -0.83 -1.29
CA VAL A 31 9.77 -1.77 -2.39
C VAL A 31 11.08 -2.16 -3.06
N ALA A 32 11.97 -1.20 -3.33
CA ALA A 32 13.28 -1.48 -3.91
C ALA A 32 14.09 -2.44 -3.02
N SER A 33 14.17 -2.18 -1.72
CA SER A 33 14.86 -3.08 -0.79
C SER A 33 14.24 -4.48 -0.73
N CYS A 34 12.91 -4.60 -0.82
CA CYS A 34 12.27 -5.91 -0.90
C CYS A 34 12.55 -6.61 -2.23
N LEU A 35 12.58 -5.89 -3.35
CA LEU A 35 12.89 -6.45 -4.68
C LEU A 35 14.34 -6.92 -4.80
N ASP A 36 15.27 -6.30 -4.06
CA ASP A 36 16.66 -6.76 -3.91
C ASP A 36 16.75 -8.11 -3.16
N GLU A 37 15.67 -8.52 -2.48
CA GLU A 37 15.48 -9.86 -1.89
C GLU A 37 14.30 -10.58 -2.57
N PRO A 38 14.49 -11.20 -3.76
CA PRO A 38 13.39 -11.75 -4.57
C PRO A 38 12.54 -12.84 -3.89
N THR A 39 13.06 -13.45 -2.83
CA THR A 39 12.35 -14.44 -2.01
C THR A 39 11.51 -13.83 -0.90
N SER A 40 11.59 -12.51 -0.68
CA SER A 40 10.75 -11.82 0.30
C SER A 40 9.29 -11.89 -0.13
N TRP A 41 8.37 -12.04 0.84
CA TRP A 41 6.94 -12.12 0.55
C TRP A 41 6.44 -10.85 -0.16
N VAL A 42 6.97 -9.68 0.20
CA VAL A 42 6.57 -8.39 -0.40
C VAL A 42 7.00 -8.31 -1.86
N ALA A 43 8.21 -8.71 -2.23
CA ALA A 43 8.65 -8.72 -3.63
C ALA A 43 7.70 -9.51 -4.55
N GLN A 44 7.02 -10.50 -3.98
CA GLN A 44 6.09 -11.38 -4.70
C GLN A 44 4.61 -10.96 -4.55
N ASN A 45 4.29 -10.12 -3.56
CA ASN A 45 2.90 -9.86 -3.14
C ASN A 45 2.67 -8.38 -2.77
N TYR A 46 3.09 -7.44 -3.60
CA TYR A 46 2.78 -6.01 -3.42
C TYR A 46 1.96 -5.45 -4.58
N GLU A 47 1.31 -4.32 -4.32
CA GLU A 47 0.66 -3.50 -5.34
C GLU A 47 0.83 -2.02 -5.02
N LEU A 48 1.04 -1.20 -6.05
CA LEU A 48 1.24 0.24 -5.89
C LEU A 48 -0.01 0.98 -6.29
N TYR A 49 -0.44 1.90 -5.44
CA TYR A 49 -1.61 2.76 -5.65
C TYR A 49 -1.21 4.23 -5.73
N ASN A 50 -1.81 4.97 -6.66
CA ASN A 50 -1.60 6.42 -6.82
C ASN A 50 -2.38 7.26 -5.79
N ILE A 51 -2.38 6.82 -4.53
CA ILE A 51 -3.04 7.49 -3.41
C ILE A 51 -1.97 8.16 -2.54
N ASN A 52 -2.20 9.44 -2.24
CA ASN A 52 -1.19 10.30 -1.63
C ASN A 52 -1.22 10.28 -0.10
N GLU A 53 -2.32 9.86 0.51
CA GLU A 53 -2.49 9.87 1.95
C GLU A 53 -3.35 8.69 2.45
N PRO A 54 -3.12 8.21 3.69
CA PRO A 54 -3.79 7.02 4.23
C PRO A 54 -5.29 7.22 4.50
N THR A 55 -5.77 8.47 4.56
CA THR A 55 -7.21 8.80 4.67
C THR A 55 -7.91 8.82 3.30
N CYS A 56 -7.17 8.56 2.21
CA CYS A 56 -7.68 8.46 0.84
C CYS A 56 -8.50 9.68 0.38
N LYS A 57 -8.10 10.90 0.76
CA LYS A 57 -8.74 12.15 0.30
C LYS A 57 -8.10 12.76 -0.94
N ARG A 58 -6.84 12.42 -1.20
CA ARG A 58 -6.04 12.93 -2.32
C ARG A 58 -5.39 11.78 -3.08
N GLY A 59 -5.48 11.81 -4.39
CA GLY A 59 -4.89 10.80 -5.25
C GLY A 59 -5.80 10.41 -6.42
N VAL A 60 -5.46 9.31 -7.06
CA VAL A 60 -6.31 8.58 -7.98
C VAL A 60 -6.31 7.12 -7.53
N ASP A 61 -7.50 6.53 -7.41
CA ASP A 61 -7.66 5.11 -7.09
C ASP A 61 -7.34 4.25 -8.32
N GLU A 62 -6.05 4.17 -8.63
CA GLU A 62 -5.50 3.44 -9.77
C GLU A 62 -4.22 2.71 -9.37
N LYS A 63 -3.96 1.61 -10.07
CA LYS A 63 -2.74 0.83 -9.89
C LYS A 63 -1.60 1.43 -10.71
N CYS A 64 -0.41 1.43 -10.12
CA CYS A 64 0.82 1.83 -10.78
C CYS A 64 1.72 0.62 -11.01
N HIS A 65 2.51 0.66 -12.08
CA HIS A 65 3.50 -0.36 -12.40
C HIS A 65 4.91 0.16 -12.10
N LEU A 66 5.77 -0.70 -11.55
CA LEU A 66 7.17 -0.37 -11.30
C LEU A 66 8.06 -1.28 -12.14
N ASN A 67 8.97 -0.67 -12.90
CA ASN A 67 10.06 -1.36 -13.57
C ASN A 67 11.38 -0.66 -13.23
N LEU A 68 12.09 -1.19 -12.22
CA LEU A 68 13.38 -0.64 -11.76
C LEU A 68 14.49 -0.71 -12.81
N ALA A 69 14.35 -1.52 -13.86
CA ALA A 69 15.29 -1.52 -14.98
C ALA A 69 15.11 -0.29 -15.89
N VAL A 70 13.98 0.42 -15.78
CA VAL A 70 13.66 1.62 -16.58
C VAL A 70 13.69 2.88 -15.71
N SER A 71 13.07 2.85 -14.54
CA SER A 71 12.92 4.02 -13.66
C SER A 71 12.78 3.63 -12.20
N ASN A 72 13.25 4.50 -11.30
CA ASN A 72 12.99 4.40 -9.86
C ASN A 72 11.61 4.96 -9.46
N GLN A 73 10.83 5.45 -10.42
CA GLN A 73 9.47 5.97 -10.22
C GLN A 73 8.43 5.03 -10.85
N PRO A 74 7.32 4.74 -10.16
CA PRO A 74 6.22 4.00 -10.75
C PRO A 74 5.51 4.78 -11.87
N GLU A 75 5.06 4.04 -12.88
CA GLU A 75 4.20 4.53 -13.94
C GLU A 75 2.73 4.38 -13.52
N CYS A 76 1.99 5.48 -13.47
CA CYS A 76 0.57 5.52 -13.13
C CYS A 76 -0.22 6.12 -14.31
N PRO A 77 -1.43 5.61 -14.65
CA PRO A 77 -2.21 6.09 -15.79
C PRO A 77 -2.50 7.60 -15.77
N SER A 78 -2.77 8.17 -14.60
CA SER A 78 -3.07 9.60 -14.44
C SER A 78 -1.82 10.45 -14.15
N GLY A 79 -0.62 9.86 -14.19
CA GLY A 79 0.63 10.46 -13.75
C GLY A 79 0.85 10.30 -12.24
N LEU A 80 2.09 9.97 -11.85
CA LEU A 80 2.47 9.75 -10.47
C LEU A 80 2.21 11.00 -9.60
N GLY A 81 1.52 10.82 -8.47
CA GLY A 81 1.25 11.90 -7.51
C GLY A 81 0.14 12.86 -7.94
N SER A 82 -0.73 12.44 -8.86
CA SER A 82 -1.93 13.20 -9.21
C SER A 82 -2.76 13.53 -7.95
N GLY A 83 -3.12 14.81 -7.80
CA GLY A 83 -3.71 15.37 -6.56
C GLY A 83 -5.23 15.44 -6.53
N SER A 84 -5.92 14.66 -7.35
CA SER A 84 -7.39 14.66 -7.46
C SER A 84 -8.06 14.43 -6.12
N SER A 85 -9.24 15.00 -5.94
CA SER A 85 -10.05 14.75 -4.74
C SER A 85 -10.64 13.35 -4.83
N LEU A 86 -10.44 12.56 -3.79
CA LEU A 86 -11.07 11.26 -3.60
C LEU A 86 -12.13 11.36 -2.49
N ASN A 87 -13.13 10.49 -2.56
CA ASN A 87 -14.19 10.36 -1.55
C ASN A 87 -14.33 8.90 -1.12
N LEU A 88 -13.20 8.27 -0.82
CA LEU A 88 -13.15 6.89 -0.34
C LEU A 88 -13.40 6.88 1.17
N LYS A 89 -14.20 5.91 1.63
CA LYS A 89 -14.46 5.73 3.05
C LYS A 89 -13.28 5.00 3.69
N VAL A 90 -12.61 5.64 4.64
CA VAL A 90 -11.53 5.04 5.43
C VAL A 90 -11.96 4.96 6.89
N GLU A 91 -11.67 3.82 7.52
CA GLU A 91 -11.97 3.54 8.92
C GLU A 91 -10.67 3.29 9.69
N ASN A 92 -10.51 3.96 10.83
CA ASN A 92 -9.44 3.69 11.79
C ASN A 92 -9.92 2.66 12.82
N ILE A 93 -9.06 1.70 13.14
CA ILE A 93 -9.27 0.78 14.25
C ILE A 93 -8.55 1.33 15.48
N ILE A 94 -9.30 1.75 16.50
CA ILE A 94 -8.74 2.31 17.73
C ILE A 94 -7.95 1.24 18.47
N TYR A 95 -6.64 1.47 18.57
CA TYR A 95 -5.68 0.58 19.23
C TYR A 95 -6.16 0.15 20.63
N GLY A 96 -6.01 -1.14 20.93
CA GLY A 96 -6.41 -1.76 22.19
C GLY A 96 -7.92 -1.96 22.39
N SER A 97 -8.78 -1.31 21.59
CA SER A 97 -10.25 -1.44 21.71
C SER A 97 -10.91 -2.20 20.56
N GLY A 98 -10.27 -2.22 19.39
CA GLY A 98 -10.85 -2.80 18.17
C GLY A 98 -12.03 -2.01 17.58
N LYS A 99 -12.37 -0.84 18.15
CA LYS A 99 -13.49 -0.02 17.67
C LYS A 99 -13.13 0.68 16.37
N SER A 100 -13.99 0.54 15.36
CA SER A 100 -13.90 1.29 14.10
C SER A 100 -14.46 2.71 14.25
N VAL A 101 -13.74 3.69 13.73
CA VAL A 101 -14.18 5.10 13.61
C VAL A 101 -13.81 5.64 12.24
N VAL A 102 -14.60 6.58 11.70
CA VAL A 102 -14.28 7.22 10.42
C VAL A 102 -12.95 7.96 10.53
N ALA A 103 -12.06 7.74 9.56
CA ALA A 103 -10.79 8.44 9.49
C ALA A 103 -11.01 9.93 9.20
N PRO A 104 -10.31 10.83 9.91
CA PRO A 104 -10.57 12.26 9.87
C PRO A 104 -10.25 12.90 8.54
#